data_AF-A0A6I1G9Z1-F1
#
_entry.id   AF-A0A6I1G9Z1-F1
#
_cell.length_a   1.000
_cell.length_b   1.000
_cell.length_c   1.000
_cell.angle_alpha   90.00
_cell.angle_beta   90.00
_cell.angle_gamma   90.00
#
_symmetry.space_group_name_H-M   'P 1'
#
loop_
_entity.id
_entity.type
_entity.pdbx_description
1 polymer ?
#
loop_
_entity_poly.entity_id
_entity_poly.type
_entity_poly.pdbx_seq_one_letter_code
_entity_poly.pdbx_strand_id
1 'polypeptide(L)'
;MSETVVSASGVERGGEQPPSWWPVARWSVLALSVLTLAVFAVQGHLQTSYSDLQQALRQGTVTEVRIEGGLGGADGIDPAVQGVAVVHVYWDTGWPSRVTRLWQTTSVSELNSDTLAGAEADAVVIGPVDDPLRMEAPGLTVTFAEPTEASAGAIFGRWELPGNWMVLPFVLLAGFFLVLGRGPEPRWATRWAWVWLSLTPVMVLVVPLYVLFGARPDPSSARRLTGGWAFLITLIVFSSLGVLVPI
;
A
#
# COMPACT_ATOMS: atom_id res chain seq x y z
N MET A 1 -43.44 61.98 -15.93
CA MET A 1 -43.39 60.72 -15.17
C MET A 1 -42.33 59.89 -15.88
N SER A 2 -41.10 59.94 -15.37
CA SER A 2 -39.92 59.42 -16.07
C SER A 2 -39.50 58.12 -15.38
N GLU A 3 -39.67 57.00 -16.06
CA GLU A 3 -39.21 55.69 -15.59
C GLU A 3 -37.69 55.60 -15.77
N THR A 4 -36.97 55.74 -14.67
CA THR A 4 -35.57 55.34 -14.57
C THR A 4 -35.48 53.82 -14.55
N VAL A 5 -35.21 53.23 -15.72
CA VAL A 5 -34.81 51.83 -15.86
C VAL A 5 -33.40 51.69 -15.30
N VAL A 6 -33.29 51.20 -14.07
CA VAL A 6 -32.01 50.83 -13.44
C VAL A 6 -31.55 49.52 -14.06
N SER A 7 -30.61 49.61 -15.01
CA SER A 7 -29.95 48.47 -15.62
C SER A 7 -29.04 47.79 -14.58
N ALA A 8 -29.51 46.69 -14.00
CA ALA A 8 -28.73 45.80 -13.14
C ALA A 8 -27.80 44.91 -13.99
N SER A 9 -26.82 45.52 -14.67
CA SER A 9 -25.84 44.82 -15.51
C SER A 9 -24.42 44.92 -14.94
N GLY A 10 -24.27 44.59 -13.66
CA GLY A 10 -22.99 44.74 -12.96
C GLY A 10 -22.82 43.75 -11.81
N VAL A 11 -23.25 42.51 -11.96
CA VAL A 11 -22.73 41.43 -11.11
C VAL A 11 -21.46 40.94 -11.79
N GLU A 12 -20.36 41.65 -11.57
CA GLU A 12 -19.02 41.09 -11.74
C GLU A 12 -18.95 39.85 -10.84
N ARG A 13 -19.22 38.68 -11.41
CA ARG A 13 -18.83 37.42 -10.81
C ARG A 13 -17.31 37.36 -10.91
N GLY A 14 -16.64 38.05 -9.99
CA GLY A 14 -15.22 37.93 -9.70
C GLY A 14 -14.95 36.53 -9.16
N GLY A 15 -15.15 35.51 -9.99
CA GLY A 15 -14.57 34.21 -9.75
C GLY A 15 -13.07 34.39 -9.95
N GLU A 16 -12.33 34.48 -8.85
CA GLU A 16 -10.87 34.51 -8.87
C GLU A 16 -10.37 33.42 -9.81
N GLN A 17 -9.76 33.83 -10.93
CA GLN A 17 -9.17 32.87 -11.85
C GLN A 17 -8.10 32.10 -11.09
N PRO A 18 -8.08 30.75 -11.18
CA PRO A 18 -7.08 29.97 -10.49
C PRO A 18 -5.68 30.39 -10.95
N PRO A 19 -4.70 30.42 -10.05
CA PRO A 19 -3.36 30.88 -10.39
C PRO A 19 -2.75 29.98 -11.49
N SER A 20 -1.89 30.55 -12.33
CA SER A 20 -1.35 29.88 -13.54
C SER A 20 -0.60 28.56 -13.26
N TRP A 21 -0.08 28.37 -12.04
CA TRP A 21 0.60 27.14 -11.63
C TRP A 21 -0.37 25.98 -11.31
N TRP A 22 -1.65 26.28 -11.07
CA TRP A 22 -2.64 25.32 -10.60
C TRP A 22 -2.86 24.13 -11.55
N PRO A 23 -3.05 24.32 -12.87
CA PRO A 23 -3.21 23.20 -13.79
C PRO A 23 -1.99 22.28 -13.80
N VAL A 24 -0.79 22.84 -13.77
CA VAL A 24 0.47 22.08 -13.78
C VAL A 24 0.54 21.21 -12.52
N ALA A 25 0.37 21.80 -11.33
CA ALA A 25 0.41 21.06 -10.08
C ALA A 25 -0.65 19.94 -10.03
N ARG A 26 -1.85 20.23 -10.51
CA ARG A 26 -2.96 19.26 -10.61
C ARG A 26 -2.58 18.05 -11.47
N TRP A 27 -2.08 18.29 -12.69
CA TRP A 27 -1.70 17.21 -13.60
C TRP A 27 -0.47 16.44 -13.13
N SER A 28 0.48 17.12 -12.48
CA SER A 28 1.65 16.46 -11.88
C SER A 28 1.25 15.49 -10.77
N VAL A 29 0.35 15.89 -9.86
CA VAL A 29 -0.15 14.97 -8.81
C VAL A 29 -0.94 13.82 -9.41
N LEU A 30 -1.73 14.06 -10.47
CA LEU A 30 -2.43 12.97 -11.15
C LEU A 30 -1.46 11.98 -11.80
N ALA A 31 -0.46 12.49 -12.54
CA ALA A 31 0.55 11.66 -13.18
C ALA A 31 1.32 10.84 -12.15
N LEU A 32 1.70 11.46 -11.03
CA LEU A 32 2.33 10.78 -9.90
C LEU A 32 1.42 9.73 -9.28
N SER A 33 0.11 9.99 -9.15
CA SER A 33 -0.86 8.99 -8.66
C SER A 33 -0.92 7.78 -9.57
N VAL A 34 -0.99 7.99 -10.89
CA VAL A 34 -1.01 6.92 -11.90
C VAL A 34 0.31 6.14 -11.88
N LEU A 35 1.45 6.83 -11.77
CA LEU A 35 2.75 6.18 -11.65
C LEU A 35 2.82 5.31 -10.40
N THR A 36 2.40 5.82 -9.24
CA THR A 36 2.34 5.03 -8.00
C THR A 36 1.46 3.80 -8.18
N LEU A 37 0.25 3.93 -8.75
CA LEU A 37 -0.62 2.79 -9.04
C LEU A 37 0.01 1.77 -9.98
N ALA A 38 0.69 2.23 -11.03
CA ALA A 38 1.37 1.35 -11.99
C ALA A 38 2.52 0.58 -11.31
N VAL A 39 3.30 1.24 -10.46
CA VAL A 39 4.36 0.58 -9.67
C VAL A 39 3.75 -0.46 -8.72
N PHE A 40 2.67 -0.13 -8.00
CA PHE A 40 1.95 -1.12 -7.18
C PHE A 40 1.45 -2.32 -7.97
N ALA A 41 0.89 -2.09 -9.16
CA ALA A 41 0.34 -3.16 -9.99
C ALA A 41 1.43 -4.10 -10.55
N VAL A 42 2.63 -3.57 -10.82
CA VAL A 42 3.72 -4.32 -11.46
C VAL A 42 4.69 -4.93 -10.44
N GLN A 43 5.03 -4.17 -9.40
CA GLN A 43 6.05 -4.53 -8.40
C GLN A 43 5.45 -4.94 -7.05
N GLY A 44 4.13 -4.82 -6.89
CA GLY A 44 3.46 -5.18 -5.66
C GLY A 44 3.42 -6.69 -5.49
N HIS A 45 3.78 -7.16 -4.30
CA HIS A 45 3.62 -8.55 -3.90
C HIS A 45 2.46 -8.66 -2.91
N LEU A 46 1.59 -9.65 -3.12
CA LEU A 46 0.51 -9.93 -2.19
C LEU A 46 1.02 -10.87 -1.09
N GLN A 47 1.01 -10.40 0.15
CA GLN A 47 1.31 -11.19 1.34
C GLN A 47 0.23 -12.25 1.54
N THR A 48 0.68 -13.50 1.68
CA THR A 48 -0.15 -14.69 1.78
C THR A 48 0.35 -15.60 2.88
N SER A 49 -0.60 -16.29 3.52
CA SER A 49 -0.28 -17.16 4.65
C SER A 49 0.49 -18.40 4.20
N TYR A 50 1.21 -19.03 5.13
CA TYR A 50 1.88 -20.29 4.86
C TYR A 50 0.91 -21.42 4.47
N SER A 51 -0.30 -21.44 5.04
CA SER A 51 -1.33 -22.40 4.64
C SER A 51 -1.78 -22.24 3.19
N ASP A 52 -1.84 -21.00 2.68
CA ASP A 52 -2.21 -20.75 1.28
C ASP A 52 -1.11 -21.28 0.34
N LEU A 53 0.16 -21.08 0.70
CA LEU A 53 1.30 -21.63 -0.03
C LEU A 53 1.26 -23.16 -0.04
N GLN A 54 1.06 -23.81 1.11
CA GLN A 54 0.95 -25.27 1.19
C GLN A 54 -0.21 -25.81 0.34
N GLN A 55 -1.36 -25.13 0.38
CA GLN A 55 -2.50 -25.49 -0.44
C GLN A 55 -2.18 -25.35 -1.94
N ALA A 56 -1.51 -24.26 -2.35
CA ALA A 56 -1.14 -24.04 -3.74
C ALA A 56 -0.11 -25.05 -4.25
N LEU A 57 0.83 -25.48 -3.40
CA LEU A 57 1.80 -26.54 -3.69
C LEU A 57 1.11 -27.90 -3.88
N ARG A 58 0.20 -28.28 -2.98
CA ARG A 58 -0.58 -29.53 -3.09
C ARG A 58 -1.45 -29.58 -4.34
N GLN A 59 -1.94 -28.44 -4.79
CA GLN A 59 -2.71 -28.31 -6.02
C GLN A 59 -1.83 -28.36 -7.29
N GLY A 60 -0.50 -28.30 -7.15
CA GLY A 60 0.43 -28.25 -8.27
C GLY A 60 0.40 -26.93 -9.05
N THR A 61 -0.17 -25.87 -8.47
CA THR A 61 -0.31 -24.56 -9.10
C THR A 61 1.00 -23.77 -9.08
N VAL A 62 1.90 -24.12 -8.15
CA VAL A 62 3.20 -23.49 -7.94
C VAL A 62 4.30 -24.48 -8.33
N THR A 63 5.12 -24.11 -9.30
CA THR A 63 6.24 -24.94 -9.78
C THR A 63 7.61 -24.35 -9.43
N GLU A 64 7.64 -23.06 -9.11
CA GLU A 64 8.85 -22.32 -8.79
C GLU A 64 8.63 -21.47 -7.53
N VAL A 65 9.61 -21.53 -6.63
CA VAL A 65 9.65 -20.75 -5.40
C VAL A 65 11.03 -20.10 -5.28
N ARG A 66 11.05 -18.79 -5.06
CA ARG A 66 12.25 -18.02 -4.77
C ARG A 66 12.30 -17.71 -3.28
N ILE A 67 13.38 -18.12 -2.62
CA ILE A 67 13.62 -17.90 -1.20
C ILE A 67 14.65 -16.79 -1.03
N GLU A 68 14.29 -15.74 -0.31
CA GLU A 68 15.19 -14.65 0.05
C GLU A 68 15.37 -14.55 1.57
N GLY A 69 16.61 -14.29 2.00
CA GLY A 69 16.96 -14.18 3.41
C GLY A 69 17.24 -15.53 4.07
N GLY A 70 16.95 -15.61 5.37
CA GLY A 70 17.26 -16.79 6.18
C GLY A 70 18.71 -16.87 6.66
N LEU A 71 18.99 -17.95 7.38
CA LEU A 71 20.29 -18.17 8.05
C LEU A 71 21.41 -18.60 7.09
N GLY A 72 21.07 -18.85 5.82
CA GLY A 72 21.98 -19.43 4.81
C GLY A 72 22.55 -18.48 3.76
N GLY A 73 22.00 -17.28 3.61
CA GLY A 73 22.38 -16.42 2.49
C GLY A 73 22.04 -17.03 1.12
N ALA A 74 22.83 -16.69 0.09
CA ALA A 74 22.55 -17.00 -1.31
C ALA A 74 22.61 -18.49 -1.68
N ASP A 75 23.36 -19.30 -0.92
CA ASP A 75 23.66 -20.69 -1.25
C ASP A 75 22.77 -21.70 -0.49
N GLY A 76 21.78 -21.23 0.28
CA GLY A 76 21.00 -22.05 1.21
C GLY A 76 21.67 -22.17 2.59
N ILE A 77 21.10 -22.94 3.52
CA ILE A 77 21.54 -22.97 4.93
C ILE A 77 23.06 -23.18 5.07
N ASP A 78 23.71 -22.24 5.76
CA ASP A 78 25.03 -22.47 6.35
C ASP A 78 24.83 -23.12 7.73
N PRO A 79 25.18 -24.41 7.91
CA PRO A 79 25.01 -25.11 9.19
C PRO A 79 25.85 -24.50 10.32
N ALA A 80 26.79 -23.60 10.02
CA ALA A 80 27.56 -22.87 11.02
C ALA A 80 26.79 -21.68 11.63
N VAL A 81 25.71 -21.22 11.00
CA VAL A 81 24.94 -20.05 11.46
C VAL A 81 23.77 -20.50 12.32
N GLN A 82 23.81 -20.11 13.60
CA GLN A 82 22.74 -20.32 14.56
C GLN A 82 21.98 -19.01 14.81
N GLY A 83 20.65 -19.10 14.96
CA GLY A 83 19.81 -17.94 15.22
C GLY A 83 18.40 -18.06 14.64
N VAL A 84 17.72 -16.91 14.68
CA VAL A 84 16.38 -16.72 14.16
C VAL A 84 16.44 -15.69 13.04
N ALA A 85 15.87 -16.01 11.88
CA ALA A 85 15.81 -15.11 10.73
C ALA A 85 14.44 -15.14 10.07
N VAL A 86 14.03 -14.01 9.49
CA VAL A 86 12.83 -13.95 8.63
C VAL A 86 13.24 -14.36 7.22
N VAL A 87 12.48 -15.30 6.66
CA VAL A 87 12.60 -15.79 5.29
C VAL A 87 11.40 -15.32 4.50
N HIS A 88 11.67 -14.72 3.34
CA HIS A 88 10.63 -14.33 2.39
C HIS A 88 10.58 -15.37 1.28
N VAL A 89 9.42 -16.01 1.14
CA VAL A 89 9.17 -17.03 0.14
C VAL A 89 8.28 -16.42 -0.94
N TYR A 90 8.87 -16.11 -2.08
CA TYR A 90 8.16 -15.59 -3.25
C TYR A 90 7.71 -16.75 -4.12
N TRP A 91 6.46 -16.70 -4.55
CA TRP A 91 5.86 -17.74 -5.36
C TRP A 91 4.87 -17.14 -6.36
N ASP A 92 4.75 -17.82 -7.50
CA ASP A 92 3.94 -17.35 -8.60
C ASP A 92 2.84 -18.36 -8.95
N THR A 93 1.65 -17.83 -9.27
CA THR A 93 0.51 -18.58 -9.84
C THR A 93 -0.15 -17.78 -10.99
N GLY A 94 0.58 -16.82 -11.55
CA GLY A 94 0.09 -15.73 -12.36
C GLY A 94 0.05 -14.40 -11.59
N TRP A 95 -0.59 -13.40 -12.18
CA TRP A 95 -0.68 -12.08 -11.56
C TRP A 95 -1.76 -12.03 -10.44
N PRO A 96 -1.47 -11.44 -9.27
CA PRO A 96 -0.19 -10.86 -8.82
C PRO A 96 0.76 -11.89 -8.18
N SER A 97 2.05 -11.58 -8.19
CA SER A 97 3.08 -12.34 -7.45
C SER A 97 2.78 -12.32 -5.95
N ARG A 98 3.07 -13.44 -5.28
CA ARG A 98 2.78 -13.62 -3.86
C ARG A 98 4.04 -13.80 -3.05
N VAL A 99 3.98 -13.35 -1.81
CA VAL A 99 5.05 -13.50 -0.82
C VAL A 99 4.47 -14.10 0.46
N THR A 100 5.23 -14.99 1.08
CA THR A 100 4.90 -15.58 2.38
C THR A 100 6.09 -15.38 3.30
N ARG A 101 5.84 -14.91 4.53
CA ARG A 101 6.89 -14.64 5.52
C ARG A 101 6.95 -15.79 6.52
N LEU A 102 8.13 -16.37 6.66
CA LEU A 102 8.38 -17.48 7.57
C LEU A 102 9.49 -17.12 8.54
N TRP A 103 9.32 -17.49 9.80
CA TRP A 103 10.42 -17.53 10.75
C TRP A 103 11.22 -18.80 10.54
N GLN A 104 12.51 -18.66 10.27
CA GLN A 104 13.45 -19.75 10.28
C GLN A 104 14.22 -19.75 11.59
N THR A 105 14.27 -20.89 12.26
CA THR A 105 15.07 -21.11 13.47
C THR A 105 15.90 -22.39 13.35
N THR A 106 17.06 -22.43 14.00
CA THR A 106 17.82 -23.68 14.11
C THR A 106 17.28 -24.60 15.20
N SER A 107 16.60 -24.05 16.21
CA SER A 107 16.14 -24.81 17.38
C SER A 107 14.86 -24.25 18.03
N VAL A 108 14.15 -25.13 18.73
CA VAL A 108 12.96 -24.75 19.53
C VAL A 108 13.33 -23.81 20.69
N SER A 109 14.55 -23.95 21.23
CA SER A 109 15.04 -23.09 22.32
C SER A 109 15.20 -21.63 21.89
N GLU A 110 15.62 -21.38 20.64
CA GLU A 110 15.79 -20.02 20.11
C GLU A 110 14.43 -19.35 19.84
N LEU A 111 13.39 -20.13 19.54
CA LEU A 111 12.03 -19.63 19.33
C LEU A 111 11.41 -19.01 20.59
N ASN A 112 11.87 -19.40 21.78
CA ASN A 112 11.37 -18.87 23.04
C ASN A 112 12.16 -17.65 23.52
N SER A 113 13.15 -17.19 22.75
CA SER A 113 13.86 -15.94 23.06
C SER A 113 12.96 -14.73 22.74
N ASP A 114 12.95 -13.72 23.62
CA ASP A 114 12.17 -12.47 23.50
C ASP A 114 12.38 -11.71 22.17
N THR A 115 13.34 -12.15 21.35
CA THR A 115 13.67 -11.66 20.02
C THR A 115 12.52 -11.72 19.02
N LEU A 116 11.50 -12.55 19.25
CA LEU A 116 10.33 -12.74 18.37
C LEU A 116 9.15 -11.82 18.69
N ALA A 117 9.19 -11.06 19.78
CA ALA A 117 8.05 -10.30 20.30
C ALA A 117 7.59 -9.10 19.43
N GLY A 118 8.11 -8.93 18.22
CA GLY A 118 7.82 -7.74 17.39
C GLY A 118 7.81 -7.92 15.88
N ALA A 119 8.03 -9.12 15.33
CA ALA A 119 7.99 -9.32 13.88
C ALA A 119 6.89 -10.32 13.47
N GLU A 120 5.97 -9.81 12.66
CA GLU A 120 4.83 -10.53 12.09
C GLU A 120 5.33 -11.52 11.03
N ALA A 121 5.36 -12.81 11.36
CA ALA A 121 5.48 -13.87 10.35
C ALA A 121 4.43 -14.96 10.57
N ASP A 122 4.02 -15.58 9.48
CA ASP A 122 2.82 -16.41 9.42
C ASP A 122 3.05 -17.84 9.94
N ALA A 123 4.30 -18.32 9.92
CA ALA A 123 4.65 -19.64 10.39
C ALA A 123 6.13 -19.74 10.78
N VAL A 124 6.46 -20.78 11.54
CA VAL A 124 7.82 -21.08 12.01
C VAL A 124 8.28 -22.39 11.39
N VAL A 125 9.47 -22.39 10.81
CA VAL A 125 10.15 -23.55 10.25
C VAL A 125 11.45 -23.79 11.01
N ILE A 126 11.64 -25.02 11.49
CA ILE A 126 12.87 -25.45 12.17
C ILE A 126 13.76 -26.13 11.13
N GLY A 127 14.94 -25.57 10.87
CA GLY A 127 15.89 -26.09 9.89
C GLY A 127 15.73 -25.52 8.46
N PRO A 128 16.14 -26.27 7.42
CA PRO A 128 16.05 -25.87 6.01
C PRO A 128 14.59 -25.61 5.60
N VAL A 129 14.33 -24.43 5.03
CA VAL A 129 12.98 -24.08 4.54
C VAL A 129 12.62 -24.84 3.27
N ASP A 130 13.60 -25.30 2.50
CA ASP A 130 13.38 -26.08 1.29
C ASP A 130 12.93 -27.51 1.55
N ASP A 131 13.33 -28.12 2.68
CA ASP A 131 12.91 -29.47 3.06
C ASP A 131 11.38 -29.62 3.16
N PRO A 132 10.64 -28.82 3.95
CA PRO A 132 9.18 -28.93 4.03
C PRO A 132 8.49 -28.59 2.71
N LEU A 133 9.06 -27.67 1.92
CA LEU A 133 8.49 -27.31 0.61
C LEU A 133 8.65 -28.44 -0.42
N ARG A 134 9.81 -29.10 -0.47
CA ARG A 134 10.06 -30.24 -1.36
C ARG A 134 9.31 -31.50 -0.94
N MET A 135 9.06 -31.68 0.36
CA MET A 135 8.21 -32.77 0.85
C MET A 135 6.76 -32.65 0.35
N GLU A 136 6.22 -31.43 0.31
CA GLU A 136 4.88 -31.19 -0.25
C GLU A 136 4.84 -31.23 -1.78
N ALA A 137 5.89 -30.73 -2.45
CA ALA A 137 5.98 -30.72 -3.91
C ALA A 137 7.36 -31.22 -4.39
N PRO A 138 7.51 -32.53 -4.66
CA PRO A 138 8.80 -33.12 -5.05
C PRO A 138 9.37 -32.58 -6.37
N GLY A 139 8.54 -32.00 -7.23
CA GLY A 139 8.93 -31.37 -8.50
C GLY A 139 9.20 -29.86 -8.41
N LEU A 140 9.19 -29.29 -7.19
CA LEU A 140 9.34 -27.86 -6.99
C LEU A 140 10.77 -27.41 -7.26
N THR A 141 10.93 -26.39 -8.12
CA THR A 141 12.21 -25.71 -8.31
C THR A 141 12.34 -24.63 -7.25
N VAL A 142 13.33 -24.78 -6.37
CA VAL A 142 13.63 -23.82 -5.30
C VAL A 142 14.90 -23.07 -5.67
N THR A 143 14.80 -21.75 -5.81
CA THR A 143 15.95 -20.87 -6.05
C THR A 143 16.20 -20.01 -4.81
N PHE A 144 17.46 -19.94 -4.38
CA PHE A 144 17.89 -19.04 -3.31
C PHE A 144 18.41 -17.76 -3.96
N ALA A 145 18.02 -16.61 -3.40
CA ALA A 145 18.44 -15.31 -3.87
C ALA A 145 18.93 -14.46 -2.69
N GLU A 146 19.95 -13.64 -2.95
CA GLU A 146 20.37 -12.65 -1.97
C GLU A 146 19.22 -11.66 -1.70
N PRO A 147 19.05 -11.22 -0.43
CA PRO A 147 18.09 -10.18 -0.11
C PRO A 147 18.44 -8.94 -0.92
N THR A 148 17.69 -8.69 -1.99
CA THR A 148 18.10 -7.67 -2.97
C THR A 148 17.78 -6.28 -2.41
N GLU A 149 16.76 -6.16 -1.56
CA GLU A 149 16.35 -4.92 -0.90
C GLU A 149 15.70 -5.20 0.46
N ALA A 150 15.78 -4.22 1.39
CA ALA A 150 14.95 -4.26 2.58
C ALA A 150 13.48 -4.15 2.16
N SER A 151 12.73 -5.24 2.27
CA SER A 151 11.27 -5.20 2.14
C SER A 151 10.73 -4.35 3.28
N ALA A 152 9.99 -3.31 2.92
CA ALA A 152 9.31 -2.52 3.92
C ALA A 152 7.91 -3.10 4.07
N GLY A 153 7.50 -3.33 5.33
CA GLY A 153 6.27 -4.06 5.69
C GLY A 153 5.01 -3.63 4.96
N ALA A 154 3.94 -4.44 5.09
CA ALA A 154 2.70 -4.24 4.37
C ALA A 154 2.18 -2.79 4.46
N ILE A 155 2.08 -2.14 3.29
CA ILE A 155 1.76 -0.70 3.18
C ILE A 155 0.27 -0.52 2.93
N PHE A 156 -0.32 -1.41 2.13
CA PHE A 156 -1.70 -1.35 1.67
C PHE A 156 -2.43 -2.66 1.93
N GLY A 157 -2.84 -2.86 3.18
CA GLY A 157 -3.46 -4.11 3.62
C GLY A 157 -2.44 -5.24 3.61
N ARG A 158 -2.49 -6.10 2.58
CA ARG A 158 -1.54 -7.22 2.39
C ARG A 158 -0.55 -6.99 1.25
N TRP A 159 -0.50 -5.79 0.69
CA TRP A 159 0.44 -5.50 -0.40
C TRP A 159 1.76 -4.96 0.13
N GLU A 160 2.83 -5.58 -0.31
CA GLU A 160 4.22 -5.20 -0.05
C GLU A 160 4.85 -4.60 -1.30
N LEU A 161 5.72 -3.61 -1.11
CA LEU A 161 6.54 -3.02 -2.17
C LEU A 161 8.02 -3.13 -1.81
N PRO A 162 8.90 -3.26 -2.82
CA PRO A 162 10.34 -3.14 -2.59
C PRO A 162 10.66 -1.77 -1.97
N GLY A 163 11.63 -1.75 -1.04
CA GLY A 163 11.93 -0.59 -0.21
C GLY A 163 12.23 0.68 -1.00
N ASN A 164 12.88 0.57 -2.17
CA ASN A 164 13.18 1.73 -3.01
C ASN A 164 11.92 2.45 -3.55
N TRP A 165 10.82 1.72 -3.73
CA TRP A 165 9.56 2.28 -4.25
C TRP A 165 8.68 2.90 -3.15
N MET A 166 9.00 2.69 -1.87
CA MET A 166 8.26 3.29 -0.75
C MET A 166 8.21 4.80 -0.81
N VAL A 167 9.21 5.45 -1.39
CA VAL A 167 9.26 6.91 -1.48
C VAL A 167 8.08 7.50 -2.27
N LEU A 168 7.53 6.75 -3.24
CA LEU A 168 6.46 7.23 -4.12
C LEU A 168 5.16 7.61 -3.38
N PRO A 169 4.58 6.73 -2.54
CA PRO A 169 3.47 7.08 -1.65
C PRO A 169 3.68 8.38 -0.86
N PHE A 170 4.87 8.58 -0.28
CA PHE A 170 5.16 9.77 0.52
C PHE A 170 5.27 11.04 -0.32
N VAL A 171 5.93 10.95 -1.48
CA VAL A 171 6.01 12.08 -2.43
C VAL A 171 4.63 12.43 -2.96
N LEU A 172 3.79 11.42 -3.24
CA LEU A 172 2.41 11.61 -3.64
C LEU A 172 1.59 12.31 -2.57
N LEU A 173 1.71 11.87 -1.32
CA LEU A 173 1.00 12.47 -0.18
C LEU A 173 1.45 13.92 0.08
N ALA A 174 2.75 14.18 0.02
CA ALA A 174 3.30 15.54 0.13
C ALA A 174 2.79 16.46 -0.99
N GLY A 175 2.83 15.98 -2.24
CA GLY A 175 2.29 16.71 -3.40
C GLY A 175 0.78 16.96 -3.27
N PHE A 176 0.04 15.96 -2.79
CA PHE A 176 -1.39 16.08 -2.53
C PHE A 176 -1.69 17.15 -1.48
N PHE A 177 -0.99 17.18 -0.34
CA PHE A 177 -1.22 18.20 0.69
C PHE A 177 -0.86 19.62 0.22
N LEU A 178 0.20 19.77 -0.59
CA LEU A 178 0.53 21.05 -1.21
C LEU A 178 -0.60 21.54 -2.13
N VAL A 179 -1.14 20.65 -2.96
CA VAL A 179 -2.28 20.95 -3.85
C VAL A 179 -3.54 21.22 -3.04
N LEU A 180 -3.82 20.46 -1.99
CA LEU A 180 -5.02 20.61 -1.16
C LEU A 180 -5.00 21.92 -0.35
N GLY A 181 -3.83 22.33 0.16
CA GLY A 181 -3.66 23.53 0.96
C GLY A 181 -3.69 24.82 0.15
N ARG A 182 -3.08 24.81 -1.06
CA ARG A 182 -3.01 25.99 -1.94
C ARG A 182 -4.02 25.99 -3.09
N GLY A 183 -4.77 24.91 -3.24
CA GLY A 183 -5.77 24.74 -4.28
C GLY A 183 -7.15 25.31 -3.94
N PRO A 184 -8.04 25.35 -4.93
CA PRO A 184 -9.44 25.74 -4.76
C PRO A 184 -10.14 24.84 -3.75
N GLU A 185 -11.19 25.37 -3.12
CA GLU A 185 -11.97 24.60 -2.17
C GLU A 185 -12.63 23.38 -2.84
N PRO A 186 -12.53 22.19 -2.22
CA PRO A 186 -13.15 21.00 -2.77
C PRO A 186 -14.67 21.06 -2.77
N ARG A 187 -15.30 20.60 -3.86
CA ARG A 187 -16.77 20.60 -4.00
C ARG A 187 -17.51 19.64 -3.07
N TRP A 188 -16.98 18.43 -2.88
CA TRP A 188 -17.72 17.32 -2.26
C TRP A 188 -17.52 17.19 -0.75
N ALA A 189 -16.38 17.64 -0.24
CA ALA A 189 -16.02 17.48 1.15
C ALA A 189 -15.08 18.61 1.57
N THR A 190 -14.99 18.89 2.87
CA THR A 190 -14.05 19.91 3.36
C THR A 190 -12.59 19.48 3.12
N ARG A 191 -11.65 20.43 3.10
CA ARG A 191 -10.20 20.10 3.03
C ARG A 191 -9.83 19.05 4.08
N TRP A 192 -10.32 19.22 5.31
CA TRP A 192 -10.10 18.27 6.40
C TRP A 192 -10.65 16.87 6.14
N ALA A 193 -11.80 16.74 5.48
CA ALA A 193 -12.32 15.42 5.13
C ALA A 193 -11.39 14.68 4.14
N TRP A 194 -10.84 15.40 3.15
CA TRP A 194 -9.86 14.85 2.22
C TRP A 194 -8.54 14.50 2.89
N VAL A 195 -8.09 15.29 3.88
CA VAL A 195 -6.92 14.97 4.69
C VAL A 195 -7.12 13.62 5.38
N TRP A 196 -8.23 13.43 6.10
CA TRP A 196 -8.49 12.18 6.81
C TRP A 196 -8.54 10.97 5.87
N LEU A 197 -9.23 11.09 4.74
CA LEU A 197 -9.30 10.01 3.74
C LEU A 197 -7.93 9.68 3.12
N SER A 198 -7.06 10.69 2.92
CA SER A 198 -5.71 10.49 2.38
C SER A 198 -4.73 9.82 3.35
N LEU A 199 -5.07 9.74 4.64
CA LEU A 199 -4.28 9.02 5.64
C LEU A 199 -4.66 7.53 5.73
N THR A 200 -5.58 7.07 4.89
CA THR A 200 -5.98 5.67 4.82
C THR A 200 -5.23 4.92 3.73
N PRO A 201 -5.18 3.57 3.79
CA PRO A 201 -4.74 2.75 2.65
C PRO A 201 -5.55 2.99 1.36
N VAL A 202 -6.70 3.67 1.44
CA VAL A 202 -7.49 4.01 0.23
C VAL A 202 -6.93 5.28 -0.45
N MET A 203 -5.86 5.88 0.07
CA MET A 203 -5.32 7.14 -0.44
C MET A 203 -5.01 7.13 -1.94
N VAL A 204 -4.58 5.98 -2.47
CA VAL A 204 -4.22 5.83 -3.88
C VAL A 204 -5.44 6.01 -4.81
N LEU A 205 -6.66 5.82 -4.29
CA LEU A 205 -7.91 6.10 -5.00
C LEU A 205 -8.45 7.50 -4.65
N VAL A 206 -8.27 7.94 -3.41
CA VAL A 206 -8.75 9.25 -2.91
C VAL A 206 -8.07 10.41 -3.64
N VAL A 207 -6.76 10.33 -3.85
CA VAL A 207 -5.98 11.39 -4.51
C VAL A 207 -6.41 11.64 -5.97
N PRO A 208 -6.47 10.63 -6.86
CA PRO A 208 -6.94 10.86 -8.23
C PRO A 208 -8.41 11.29 -8.26
N LEU A 209 -9.25 10.80 -7.34
CA LEU A 209 -10.65 11.24 -7.24
C LEU A 209 -10.74 12.74 -6.89
N TYR A 210 -9.97 13.21 -5.91
CA TYR A 210 -9.89 14.64 -5.59
C TYR A 210 -9.42 15.46 -6.79
N VAL A 211 -8.36 15.01 -7.46
CA VAL A 211 -7.76 15.76 -8.57
C VAL A 211 -8.70 15.81 -9.79
N LEU A 212 -9.35 14.71 -10.15
CA LEU A 212 -10.26 14.67 -11.31
C LEU A 212 -11.56 15.43 -11.06
N PHE A 213 -12.10 15.26 -9.85
CA PHE A 213 -13.47 15.61 -9.53
C PHE A 213 -13.57 16.66 -8.42
N GLY A 214 -12.82 16.52 -7.34
CA GLY A 214 -12.94 17.38 -6.15
C GLY A 214 -12.50 18.83 -6.35
N ALA A 215 -11.47 19.08 -7.16
CA ALA A 215 -10.80 20.38 -7.21
C ALA A 215 -11.40 21.41 -8.20
N ARG A 216 -12.72 21.37 -8.41
CA ARG A 216 -13.47 22.35 -9.22
C ARG A 216 -14.25 23.28 -8.28
N PRO A 217 -14.24 24.61 -8.52
CA PRO A 217 -15.05 25.54 -7.74
C PRO A 217 -16.54 25.16 -7.86
N ASP A 218 -17.24 25.03 -6.72
CA ASP A 218 -18.68 24.74 -6.71
C ASP A 218 -19.49 26.04 -6.54
N PRO A 219 -20.41 26.37 -7.47
CA PRO A 219 -21.32 27.49 -7.33
C PRO A 219 -22.51 27.22 -6.39
N SER A 220 -22.70 26.02 -5.82
CA SER A 220 -23.91 25.69 -5.05
C SER A 220 -23.68 24.88 -3.76
N SER A 221 -24.40 25.29 -2.72
CA SER A 221 -24.39 24.75 -1.35
C SER A 221 -25.07 23.36 -1.23
N ALA A 222 -24.53 22.32 -1.87
CA ALA A 222 -24.95 20.94 -1.59
C ALA A 222 -24.29 20.40 -0.31
N ARG A 223 -24.95 19.46 0.38
CA ARG A 223 -24.48 18.83 1.65
C ARG A 223 -23.05 18.29 1.49
N ARG A 224 -22.07 18.98 2.08
CA ARG A 224 -20.64 18.58 2.05
C ARG A 224 -20.35 17.56 3.14
N LEU A 225 -19.53 16.55 2.83
CA LEU A 225 -18.98 15.67 3.84
C LEU A 225 -18.05 16.50 4.75
N THR A 226 -18.41 16.61 6.04
CA THR A 226 -17.61 17.37 7.01
C THR A 226 -16.45 16.53 7.53
N GLY A 227 -15.41 17.20 8.05
CA GLY A 227 -14.21 16.52 8.55
C GLY A 227 -14.50 15.49 9.64
N GLY A 228 -15.48 15.75 10.51
CA GLY A 228 -15.87 14.83 11.57
C GLY A 228 -16.45 13.51 11.05
N TRP A 229 -17.30 13.56 10.02
CA TRP A 229 -17.82 12.33 9.39
C TRP A 229 -16.74 11.55 8.65
N ALA A 230 -15.84 12.26 7.94
CA ALA A 230 -14.71 11.61 7.28
C ALA A 230 -13.75 10.93 8.28
N PHE A 231 -13.55 11.55 9.45
CA PHE A 231 -12.79 10.94 10.54
C PHE A 231 -13.45 9.65 11.03
N LEU A 232 -14.77 9.63 11.24
CA LEU A 232 -15.50 8.42 11.63
C LEU A 232 -15.41 7.32 10.56
N ILE A 233 -15.56 7.68 9.28
CA ILE A 233 -15.39 6.74 8.16
C ILE A 233 -13.97 6.16 8.17
N THR A 234 -12.97 7.02 8.35
CA THR A 234 -11.56 6.61 8.42
C THR A 234 -11.33 5.61 9.56
N LEU A 235 -11.91 5.88 10.73
CA LEU A 235 -11.80 5.02 11.90
C LEU A 235 -12.46 3.65 11.65
N ILE A 236 -13.65 3.63 11.03
CA ILE A 236 -14.33 2.39 10.64
C ILE A 236 -13.51 1.61 9.61
N VAL A 237 -12.96 2.27 8.60
CA VAL A 237 -12.10 1.65 7.57
C VAL A 237 -10.85 1.06 8.23
N PHE A 238 -10.19 1.80 9.12
CA PHE A 238 -9.00 1.33 9.82
C PHE A 238 -9.30 0.13 10.72
N SER A 239 -10.40 0.19 11.49
CA SER A 239 -10.83 -0.94 12.34
C SER A 239 -11.25 -2.16 11.53
N SER A 240 -11.94 -1.99 10.41
CA SER A 240 -12.36 -3.12 9.56
C SER A 240 -11.20 -3.75 8.81
N LEU A 241 -10.23 -2.96 8.31
CA LEU A 241 -8.99 -3.49 7.75
C LEU A 241 -8.15 -4.21 8.80
N GLY A 242 -8.06 -3.67 10.03
CA GLY A 242 -7.35 -4.32 11.13
C GLY A 242 -7.98 -5.63 11.59
N VAL A 243 -9.31 -5.74 11.62
CA VAL A 243 -10.02 -6.97 12.03
C VAL A 243 -9.89 -8.10 10.99
N LEU A 244 -9.58 -7.78 9.73
CA LEU A 244 -9.31 -8.77 8.67
C LEU A 244 -7.85 -9.26 8.64
N VAL A 245 -7.00 -8.74 9.53
CA VAL A 245 -5.66 -9.26 9.79
C VAL A 245 -5.76 -10.11 11.07
N PRO A 246 -5.95 -11.44 10.97
CA PRO A 246 -5.73 -12.28 12.14
C PRO A 246 -4.25 -12.11 12.53
N ILE A 247 -4.04 -11.71 13.78
CA ILE A 247 -2.75 -11.75 14.48
C ILE A 247 -2.34 -13.20 14.63
#